data_AF-A0A809XLF0-F1
#
_entry.id   AF-A0A809XLF0-F1
#
_cell.length_a   1.000
_cell.length_b   1.000
_cell.length_c   1.000
_cell.angle_alpha   90.00
_cell.angle_beta   90.00
_cell.angle_gamma   90.00
#
_symmetry.space_group_name_H-M   'P 1'
#
loop_
_entity.id
_entity.type
_entity.pdbx_description
1 polymer ?
#
loop_
_entity_poly.entity_id
_entity_poly.type
_entity_poly.pdbx_seq_one_letter_code
_entity_poly.pdbx_strand_id
1 'polypeptide(L)'
;MIHSRKSTADEMLSFVTEWRNRLPVVIVPTTYFRTPVSAYRNSRISTVVWANHSMRAAAAAMRRICDSIAAQESVASIESHIAPLSEIFELLRYDELAVAEKQYLQPS
;
A
#
# COMPACT_ATOMS: atom_id res chain seq x y z
N MET A 1 -13.17 -6.00 -14.32
CA MET A 1 -12.00 -5.16 -13.97
C MET A 1 -11.37 -4.67 -15.26
N ILE A 2 -10.99 -3.40 -15.34
CA ILE A 2 -10.41 -2.80 -16.55
C ILE A 2 -9.05 -2.21 -16.20
N HIS A 3 -8.08 -2.42 -17.09
CA HIS A 3 -6.76 -1.85 -16.96
C HIS A 3 -6.36 -1.19 -18.28
N SER A 4 -5.66 -0.05 -18.18
CA SER A 4 -5.01 0.62 -19.30
C SER A 4 -3.57 0.87 -18.90
N ARG A 5 -2.66 0.73 -19.88
CA ARG A 5 -1.24 1.07 -19.72
C ARG A 5 -0.94 2.52 -20.13
N LYS A 6 -1.94 3.27 -20.60
CA LYS A 6 -1.77 4.68 -20.98
C LYS A 6 -1.55 5.57 -19.77
N SER A 7 -0.89 6.71 -19.98
CA SER A 7 -0.63 7.71 -18.96
C SER A 7 -1.83 8.62 -18.67
N THR A 8 -2.87 8.57 -19.49
CA THR A 8 -4.12 9.33 -19.33
C THR A 8 -5.31 8.41 -19.15
N ALA A 9 -6.38 8.93 -18.54
CA ALA A 9 -7.60 8.16 -18.27
C ALA A 9 -8.58 8.10 -19.46
N ASP A 10 -8.28 8.74 -20.59
CA ASP A 10 -9.24 8.94 -21.70
C ASP A 10 -9.84 7.64 -22.22
N GLU A 11 -9.01 6.62 -22.41
CA GLU A 11 -9.43 5.28 -22.84
C GLU A 11 -10.37 4.62 -21.83
N MET A 12 -10.04 4.72 -20.54
CA MET A 12 -10.86 4.15 -19.46
C MET A 12 -12.20 4.89 -19.35
N LEU A 13 -12.20 6.22 -19.42
CA LEU A 13 -13.43 7.03 -19.36
C LEU A 13 -14.32 6.78 -20.59
N SER A 14 -13.73 6.60 -21.76
CA SER A 14 -14.44 6.23 -22.99
C SER A 14 -15.09 4.86 -22.84
N PHE A 15 -14.36 3.88 -22.31
CA PHE A 15 -14.94 2.56 -22.00
C PHE A 15 -16.16 2.70 -21.07
N VAL A 16 -16.02 3.45 -19.97
CA VAL A 16 -17.08 3.54 -18.95
C VAL A 16 -18.34 4.20 -19.52
N THR A 17 -18.18 5.16 -20.43
CA THR A 17 -19.26 5.79 -21.16
C THR A 17 -20.01 4.76 -22.01
N GLU A 18 -19.30 3.98 -22.82
CA GLU A 18 -19.88 2.93 -23.68
C GLU A 18 -20.43 1.73 -22.90
N TRP A 19 -19.87 1.47 -21.72
CA TRP A 19 -20.32 0.43 -20.82
C TRP A 19 -21.73 0.71 -20.30
N ARG A 20 -22.17 1.98 -20.27
CA ARG A 20 -23.53 2.40 -19.88
C ARG A 20 -23.96 1.83 -18.52
N ASN A 21 -23.02 1.76 -17.57
CA ASN A 21 -23.28 1.32 -16.20
C ASN A 21 -24.02 -0.05 -16.10
N ARG A 22 -23.75 -0.98 -17.03
CA ARG A 22 -24.40 -2.31 -17.04
C ARG A 22 -24.06 -3.14 -15.80
N LEU A 23 -22.83 -3.01 -15.32
CA LEU A 23 -22.31 -3.65 -14.09
C LEU A 23 -21.22 -2.77 -13.45
N PRO A 24 -20.92 -2.96 -12.16
CA PRO A 24 -19.86 -2.23 -11.46
C PRO A 24 -18.51 -2.30 -12.17
N VAL A 25 -17.86 -1.15 -12.34
CA VAL A 25 -16.53 -1.06 -12.92
C VAL A 25 -15.47 -0.87 -11.84
N VAL A 26 -14.42 -1.68 -11.91
CA VAL A 26 -13.23 -1.62 -11.05
C VAL A 26 -12.02 -1.23 -11.90
N ILE A 27 -11.26 -0.23 -11.43
CA ILE A 27 -10.08 0.31 -12.13
C ILE A 27 -8.80 0.22 -11.28
N VAL A 28 -7.66 0.29 -11.96
CA VAL A 28 -6.32 0.36 -11.35
C VAL A 28 -5.53 1.51 -11.99
N PRO A 29 -5.54 2.73 -11.42
CA PRO A 29 -4.99 3.93 -12.04
C PRO A 29 -3.48 4.11 -11.81
N THR A 30 -2.70 3.02 -11.87
CA THR A 30 -1.25 3.10 -11.62
C THR A 30 -0.52 3.96 -12.66
N THR A 31 -0.94 3.94 -13.93
CA THR A 31 -0.28 4.68 -15.02
C THR A 31 -0.89 6.07 -15.26
N TYR A 32 -2.17 6.26 -14.97
CA TYR A 32 -2.89 7.53 -15.10
C TYR A 32 -3.20 8.17 -13.74
N PHE A 33 -2.24 8.07 -12.82
CA PHE A 33 -2.30 8.50 -11.42
C PHE A 33 -2.60 10.00 -11.22
N ARG A 34 -2.46 10.82 -12.26
CA ARG A 34 -2.78 12.27 -12.22
C ARG A 34 -4.27 12.58 -12.34
N THR A 35 -5.08 11.60 -12.74
CA THR A 35 -6.52 11.79 -12.91
C THR A 35 -7.18 11.99 -11.54
N PRO A 36 -7.91 13.10 -11.31
CA PRO A 36 -8.50 13.38 -10.02
C PRO A 36 -9.60 12.37 -9.69
N VAL A 37 -9.74 12.03 -8.41
CA VAL A 37 -10.75 11.07 -7.93
C VAL A 37 -12.18 11.51 -8.29
N SER A 38 -12.43 12.83 -8.40
CA SER A 38 -13.72 13.37 -8.85
C SER A 38 -14.11 12.86 -10.24
N ALA A 39 -13.16 12.67 -11.16
CA ALA A 39 -13.45 12.12 -12.48
C ALA A 39 -14.00 10.69 -12.38
N TYR A 40 -13.41 9.84 -11.53
CA TYR A 40 -13.89 8.47 -11.31
C TYR A 40 -15.29 8.45 -10.68
N ARG A 41 -15.55 9.34 -9.72
CA ARG A 41 -16.87 9.49 -9.09
C ARG A 41 -17.93 9.92 -10.11
N ASN A 42 -17.62 10.92 -10.93
CA ASN A 42 -18.52 11.43 -11.97
C ASN A 42 -18.84 10.36 -13.01
N SER A 43 -17.89 9.46 -13.30
CA SER A 43 -18.08 8.32 -14.21
C SER A 43 -18.70 7.08 -13.57
N ARG A 44 -19.15 7.14 -12.30
CA ARG A 44 -19.76 6.00 -11.58
C ARG A 44 -18.87 4.76 -11.50
N ILE A 45 -17.56 4.97 -11.38
CA ILE A 45 -16.63 3.89 -11.05
C ILE A 45 -16.93 3.38 -9.64
N SER A 46 -17.09 2.06 -9.50
CA SER A 46 -17.46 1.43 -8.24
C SER A 46 -16.27 1.30 -7.28
N THR A 47 -15.08 1.02 -7.81
CA THR A 47 -13.91 0.73 -6.98
C THR A 47 -12.62 1.13 -7.68
N VAL A 48 -11.70 1.70 -6.89
CA VAL A 48 -10.34 2.06 -7.32
C VAL A 48 -9.35 1.23 -6.52
N VAL A 49 -8.43 0.55 -7.20
CA VAL A 49 -7.38 -0.25 -6.57
C VAL A 49 -6.03 0.46 -6.72
N TRP A 50 -5.42 0.84 -5.60
CA TRP A 50 -4.08 1.43 -5.55
C TRP A 50 -2.99 0.37 -5.48
N ALA A 51 -2.83 -0.41 -6.56
CA ALA A 51 -2.22 -1.74 -6.54
C ALA A 51 -0.85 -1.89 -5.83
N ASN A 52 0.14 -1.03 -6.09
CA ASN A 52 1.54 -1.32 -5.71
C ASN A 52 2.27 -0.16 -5.00
N HIS A 53 1.54 0.84 -4.54
CA HIS A 53 2.14 2.06 -3.97
C HIS A 53 2.87 1.77 -2.65
N SER A 54 2.27 0.98 -1.75
CA SER A 54 2.90 0.62 -0.46
C SER A 54 4.19 -0.17 -0.65
N MET A 55 4.20 -1.13 -1.58
CA MET A 55 5.41 -1.90 -1.91
C MET A 55 6.52 -1.00 -2.47
N ARG A 56 6.19 -0.07 -3.38
CA ARG A 56 7.14 0.89 -3.94
C ARG A 56 7.69 1.84 -2.87
N ALA A 57 6.84 2.28 -1.95
CA ALA A 57 7.25 3.11 -0.81
C ALA A 57 8.21 2.36 0.13
N ALA A 58 7.87 1.11 0.49
CA ALA A 58 8.73 0.24 1.30
C ALA A 58 10.10 0.04 0.64
N ALA A 59 10.14 -0.30 -0.66
CA ALA A 59 11.40 -0.50 -1.39
C ALA A 59 12.27 0.77 -1.44
N ALA A 60 11.67 1.96 -1.54
CA ALA A 60 12.40 3.22 -1.49
C ALA A 60 12.96 3.52 -0.09
N ALA A 61 12.17 3.29 0.96
CA ALA A 61 12.58 3.49 2.35
C ALA A 61 13.70 2.50 2.74
N MET A 62 13.54 1.21 2.42
CA MET A 62 14.52 0.16 2.69
C MET A 62 15.87 0.50 2.05
N ARG A 63 15.88 0.91 0.77
CA ARG A 63 17.13 1.31 0.08
C ARG A 63 17.83 2.47 0.78
N ARG A 64 17.09 3.55 1.08
CA ARG A 64 17.64 4.71 1.80
C ARG A 64 18.25 4.33 3.15
N ILE A 65 17.59 3.46 3.90
CA ILE A 65 18.07 2.99 5.20
C ILE A 65 19.35 2.16 5.05
N CYS A 66 19.36 1.19 4.14
CA CYS A 66 20.55 0.38 3.88
C CYS A 66 21.75 1.23 3.45
N ASP A 67 21.53 2.20 2.56
CA ASP A 67 22.58 3.13 2.11
C ASP A 67 23.14 3.95 3.29
N SER A 68 22.27 4.40 4.21
CA SER A 68 22.67 5.15 5.41
C SER A 68 23.47 4.29 6.39
N ILE A 69 23.04 3.05 6.64
CA ILE A 69 23.74 2.10 7.52
C ILE A 69 25.12 1.79 6.95
N ALA A 70 25.20 1.51 5.65
CA ALA A 70 26.47 1.18 4.99
C ALA A 70 27.45 2.37 5.01
N ALA A 71 26.96 3.59 4.82
CA ALA A 71 27.81 4.79 4.81
C ALA A 71 28.31 5.21 6.20
N GLN A 72 27.54 4.92 7.25
CA GLN A 72 27.85 5.36 8.62
C GLN A 72 28.34 4.24 9.54
N GLU A 73 28.27 2.99 9.07
CA GLU A 73 28.53 1.78 9.86
C GLU A 73 27.75 1.77 11.19
N SER A 74 26.56 2.38 11.20
CA SER A 74 25.76 2.60 12.40
C SER A 74 24.28 2.80 12.06
N VAL A 75 23.41 2.42 13.00
CA VAL A 75 21.96 2.62 12.94
C VAL A 75 21.50 3.87 13.72
N ALA A 76 22.39 4.53 14.46
CA ALA A 76 21.98 5.61 15.38
C ALA A 76 21.23 6.76 14.68
N SER A 77 21.60 7.10 13.45
CA SER A 77 20.97 8.17 12.67
C SER A 77 19.61 7.78 12.08
N ILE A 78 19.32 6.49 11.92
CA ILE A 78 18.07 6.03 11.29
C ILE A 78 16.94 5.80 12.27
N GLU A 79 17.23 5.63 13.57
CA GLU A 79 16.22 5.26 14.58
C GLU A 79 15.06 6.26 14.65
N SER A 80 15.33 7.56 14.53
CA SER A 80 14.29 8.60 14.52
C SER A 80 13.45 8.67 13.23
N HIS A 81 13.76 7.83 12.23
CA HIS A 81 13.16 7.84 10.90
C HIS A 81 12.44 6.53 10.53
N ILE A 82 12.34 5.58 11.46
CA ILE A 82 11.65 4.30 11.29
C ILE A 82 10.61 4.11 12.38
N ALA A 83 9.67 3.17 12.15
CA ALA A 83 8.71 2.80 13.17
C ALA A 83 9.45 2.22 14.40
N PRO A 84 9.07 2.61 15.62
CA PRO A 84 9.65 2.02 16.82
C PRO A 84 9.31 0.53 16.91
N LEU A 85 10.15 -0.23 17.60
CA LEU A 85 9.96 -1.68 17.73
C LEU A 85 8.61 -2.05 18.38
N SER A 86 8.09 -1.20 19.27
CA SER A 86 6.77 -1.37 19.88
C SER A 86 5.63 -1.38 18.86
N GLU A 87 5.69 -0.50 17.85
CA GLU A 87 4.68 -0.46 16.78
C GLU A 87 4.71 -1.77 15.96
N ILE A 88 5.90 -2.33 15.74
CA ILE A 88 6.05 -3.62 15.05
C ILE A 88 5.48 -4.76 15.91
N PHE A 89 5.69 -4.75 17.22
CA PHE A 89 5.12 -5.75 18.13
C PHE A 89 3.59 -5.68 18.20
N GLU A 90 3.02 -4.47 18.23
CA GLU A 90 1.58 -4.27 18.16
C GLU A 90 1.01 -4.79 16.83
N LEU A 91 1.66 -4.45 15.71
CA LEU A 91 1.27 -4.93 14.38
C LEU A 91 1.28 -6.46 14.29
N LEU A 92 2.28 -7.09 14.91
CA LEU A 92 2.44 -8.55 14.97
C LEU A 92 1.65 -9.20 16.12
N ARG A 93 0.89 -8.41 16.89
CA ARG A 93 0.00 -8.89 17.97
C ARG A 93 0.74 -9.71 19.03
N TYR A 94 1.95 -9.28 19.41
CA TYR A 94 2.76 -9.98 20.41
C TYR A 94 2.08 -10.13 21.78
N ASP A 95 1.15 -9.25 22.13
CA ASP A 95 0.36 -9.40 23.37
C ASP A 95 -0.47 -10.70 23.37
N GLU A 96 -0.99 -11.08 22.21
CA GLU A 96 -1.73 -12.34 22.03
C GLU A 96 -0.82 -13.56 22.20
N LEU A 97 0.42 -13.46 21.69
CA LEU A 97 1.45 -14.48 21.87
C LEU A 97 1.80 -14.65 23.35
N ALA A 98 2.06 -13.56 24.08
CA ALA A 98 2.40 -13.61 25.50
C ALA A 98 1.25 -14.18 26.37
N VAL A 99 -0.01 -13.86 26.04
CA VAL A 99 -1.19 -14.43 26.70
C VAL A 99 -1.30 -15.93 26.43
N ALA A 100 -1.11 -16.35 25.17
CA ALA A 100 -1.14 -17.76 24.79
C ALA A 100 0.00 -18.56 25.45
N GLU A 101 1.21 -17.99 25.51
CA GLU A 101 2.35 -18.58 26.20
C GLU A 101 2.02 -18.88 27.66
N LYS A 102 1.46 -17.90 28.39
CA LYS A 102 1.05 -18.10 29.79
C LYS A 102 -0.04 -19.17 29.96
N GLN A 103 -0.91 -19.33 28.96
CA GLN A 103 -2.03 -20.27 29.01
C GLN A 103 -1.64 -21.70 28.62
N TYR A 104 -0.66 -21.86 27.72
CA TYR A 104 -0.36 -23.15 27.08
C TYR A 104 1.05 -23.69 27.34
N LEU A 105 2.00 -22.89 27.83
CA LEU A 105 3.28 -23.43 28.31
C LEU A 105 3.07 -24.06 29.67
N GLN A 106 3.25 -25.38 29.74
CA GLN A 106 3.32 -26.07 31.03
C GLN A 106 4.64 -25.68 31.73
N PRO A 107 4.61 -25.47 33.06
CA PRO A 107 5.84 -25.32 33.81
C PRO A 107 6.64 -26.62 33.72
N SER A 108 7.86 -26.52 33.19
CA SER A 108 8.89 -27.56 33.26
C SER A 108 9.49 -27.65 34.65
#